data_AF-A0A345I0J9-F1
#
_entry.id   AF-A0A345I0J9-F1
#
_cell.length_a   1.000
_cell.length_b   1.000
_cell.length_c   1.000
_cell.angle_alpha   90.00
_cell.angle_beta   90.00
_cell.angle_gamma   90.00
#
_symmetry.space_group_name_H-M   'P 1'
#
loop_
_entity.id
_entity.type
_entity.pdbx_description
1 polymer ?
#
loop_
_entity_poly.entity_id
_entity_poly.type
_entity_poly.pdbx_seq_one_letter_code
_entity_poly.pdbx_strand_id
1 'polypeptide(L)'
;MFDATEGEKSYLRATGLTVSSVDPLKAGDNIGNTFAIRCRYSNGAELPADQESGAYWATNLVPPAETSLTPVLRWMFVAPTTDTYECRISVTSYSTIIKDGRTVGMKIPAGAQIVRSRYGGAARWTLPDVSAAVVARGSTLTTLGQTYAPVGSGRTTVVQDAQLTTCKPASSICSGGTSAYTGTQVETWIEAQPQKSDGTACGSVVKGPVSTWSISTAKHHQTATNSLYLEKAQLSDCPRMRLSLKIRNVDGNPLQVHAGWVLGRVAATRGLAVTAG
;
A
#
# COMPACT_ATOMS: atom_id res chain seq x y z
N MET A 1 23.10 2.66 -1.39
CA MET A 1 23.65 1.75 -0.35
C MET A 1 23.57 2.46 0.98
N PHE A 2 23.56 1.73 2.09
CA PHE A 2 23.63 2.30 3.43
C PHE A 2 24.11 1.28 4.48
N ASP A 3 24.72 1.76 5.55
CA ASP A 3 25.09 0.94 6.70
C ASP A 3 23.95 0.92 7.73
N ALA A 4 23.71 -0.24 8.32
CA ALA A 4 22.75 -0.43 9.40
C ALA A 4 23.25 -1.48 10.39
N THR A 5 22.99 -1.27 11.68
CA THR A 5 23.24 -2.26 12.73
C THR A 5 22.10 -3.28 12.77
N GLU A 6 22.37 -4.47 13.30
CA GLU A 6 21.32 -5.48 13.54
C GLU A 6 20.11 -4.89 14.28
N GLY A 7 18.90 -5.22 13.80
CA GLY A 7 17.63 -4.73 14.34
C GLY A 7 17.28 -3.28 13.98
N GLU A 8 18.19 -2.53 13.33
CA GLU A 8 17.93 -1.14 12.95
C GLU A 8 16.77 -1.06 11.95
N LYS A 9 15.81 -0.18 12.25
CA LYS A 9 14.64 0.08 11.40
C LYS A 9 14.91 1.27 10.48
N SER A 10 14.93 1.01 9.19
CA SER A 10 15.12 2.02 8.14
C SER A 10 13.85 2.18 7.32
N TYR A 11 13.28 3.38 7.34
CA TYR A 11 12.21 3.74 6.42
C TYR A 11 12.81 4.05 5.05
N LEU A 12 12.46 3.22 4.07
CA LEU A 12 12.87 3.38 2.67
C LEU A 12 11.67 3.86 1.87
N ARG A 13 11.85 4.91 1.07
CA ARG A 13 10.81 5.45 0.20
C ARG A 13 11.37 5.77 -1.18
N ALA A 14 10.65 5.38 -2.22
CA ALA A 14 10.96 5.83 -3.57
C ALA A 14 10.50 7.28 -3.78
N THR A 15 11.36 8.11 -4.35
CA THR A 15 11.06 9.48 -4.80
C THR A 15 11.38 9.61 -6.28
N GLY A 16 10.72 10.55 -6.98
CA GLY A 16 10.93 10.75 -8.42
C GLY A 16 10.52 9.57 -9.31
N LEU A 17 9.88 8.54 -8.76
CA LEU A 17 9.46 7.36 -9.52
C LEU A 17 8.15 7.64 -10.25
N THR A 18 8.21 7.56 -11.58
CA THR A 18 7.04 7.62 -12.46
C THR A 18 7.17 6.54 -13.54
N VAL A 19 6.03 6.08 -14.05
CA VAL A 19 5.95 5.21 -15.23
C VAL A 19 4.94 5.80 -16.19
N SER A 20 5.28 5.84 -17.47
CA SER A 20 4.35 6.24 -18.52
C SER A 20 4.45 5.28 -19.71
N SER A 21 3.37 5.15 -20.47
CA SER A 21 3.44 4.48 -21.77
C SER A 21 4.27 5.29 -22.77
N VAL A 22 5.05 4.59 -23.59
CA VAL A 22 5.73 5.16 -24.78
C VAL A 22 4.79 5.08 -25.97
N ASP A 23 4.20 3.92 -26.18
CA ASP A 23 3.21 3.71 -27.23
C ASP A 23 1.85 4.26 -26.77
N PRO A 24 1.03 4.81 -27.68
CA PRO A 24 -0.32 5.20 -27.36
C PRO A 24 -1.11 4.02 -26.79
N LEU A 25 -1.67 4.23 -25.60
CA LEU A 25 -2.61 3.30 -25.00
C LEU A 25 -4.01 3.51 -25.58
N LYS A 26 -4.76 2.42 -25.74
CA LYS A 26 -6.11 2.42 -26.34
C LYS A 26 -7.14 1.91 -25.34
N ALA A 27 -8.39 2.30 -25.56
CA ALA A 27 -9.51 1.80 -24.77
C ALA A 27 -9.55 0.26 -24.81
N GLY A 28 -9.66 -0.36 -23.63
CA GLY A 28 -9.66 -1.81 -23.46
C GLY A 28 -8.30 -2.41 -23.10
N ASP A 29 -7.20 -1.64 -23.18
CA ASP A 29 -5.94 -2.06 -22.58
C ASP A 29 -6.06 -2.06 -21.06
N ASN A 30 -5.36 -2.98 -20.42
CA ASN A 30 -5.20 -3.00 -18.97
C ASN A 30 -3.76 -3.40 -18.64
N ILE A 31 -2.95 -2.44 -18.21
CA ILE A 31 -1.53 -2.64 -17.94
C ILE A 31 -1.32 -2.73 -16.43
N GLY A 32 -1.06 -3.93 -15.93
CA GLY A 32 -0.65 -4.17 -14.55
C GLY A 32 0.78 -3.71 -14.32
N ASN A 33 0.99 -2.94 -13.25
CA ASN A 33 2.30 -2.45 -12.87
C ASN A 33 2.58 -2.82 -11.42
N THR A 34 3.71 -3.48 -11.19
CA THR A 34 4.23 -3.79 -9.86
C THR A 34 5.56 -3.07 -9.68
N PHE A 35 5.66 -2.30 -8.60
CA PHE A 35 6.84 -1.56 -8.19
C PHE A 35 7.33 -2.14 -6.88
N ALA A 36 8.62 -2.43 -6.76
CA ALA A 36 9.17 -3.01 -5.54
C ALA A 36 10.51 -2.39 -5.16
N ILE A 37 10.68 -2.16 -3.85
CA ILE A 37 12.00 -1.98 -3.23
C ILE A 37 12.51 -3.37 -2.94
N ARG A 38 13.74 -3.67 -3.34
CA ARG A 38 14.42 -4.93 -3.05
C ARG A 38 15.78 -4.63 -2.45
N CYS A 39 16.08 -5.17 -1.28
CA CYS A 39 17.37 -5.01 -0.60
C CYS A 39 18.12 -6.33 -0.51
N ARG A 40 19.44 -6.23 -0.50
CA ARG A 40 20.41 -7.32 -0.35
C ARG A 40 21.67 -6.78 0.34
N TYR A 41 22.61 -7.65 0.67
CA TYR A 41 23.93 -7.21 1.12
C TYR A 41 24.67 -6.51 -0.01
N SER A 42 25.51 -5.52 0.32
CA SER A 42 26.25 -4.71 -0.66
C SER A 42 27.26 -5.53 -1.48
N ASN A 43 27.73 -6.67 -0.93
CA ASN A 43 28.56 -7.64 -1.64
C ASN A 43 27.78 -8.49 -2.67
N GLY A 44 26.47 -8.27 -2.82
CA GLY A 44 25.60 -8.98 -3.75
C GLY A 44 24.90 -10.20 -3.17
N ALA A 45 25.26 -10.65 -1.97
CA ALA A 45 24.62 -11.79 -1.31
C ALA A 45 23.16 -11.50 -0.93
N GLU A 46 22.30 -12.51 -1.01
CA GLU A 46 20.91 -12.41 -0.58
C GLU A 46 20.80 -12.33 0.95
N LEU A 47 19.74 -11.67 1.45
CA LEU A 47 19.42 -11.68 2.87
C LEU A 47 19.02 -13.10 3.34
N PRO A 48 19.00 -13.42 4.64
CA PRO A 48 18.58 -14.75 5.15
C PRO A 48 17.13 -15.12 4.76
N ALA A 49 16.85 -16.36 4.33
CA ALA A 49 15.60 -16.74 3.67
C ALA A 49 14.29 -16.45 4.46
N ASP A 50 14.37 -16.45 5.78
CA ASP A 50 13.29 -16.12 6.72
C ASP A 50 13.01 -14.61 6.84
N GLN A 51 13.86 -13.77 6.25
CA GLN A 51 13.73 -12.32 6.24
C GLN A 51 13.08 -11.82 4.96
N GLU A 52 12.24 -10.80 5.10
CA GLU A 52 11.77 -10.03 3.96
C GLU A 52 12.91 -9.28 3.30
N SER A 53 12.96 -9.35 1.98
CA SER A 53 13.97 -8.67 1.16
C SER A 53 13.38 -7.50 0.39
N GLY A 54 12.15 -7.10 0.69
CA GLY A 54 11.52 -5.98 0.01
C GLY A 54 10.05 -5.78 0.34
N ALA A 55 9.48 -4.73 -0.27
CA ALA A 55 8.04 -4.54 -0.35
C ALA A 55 7.63 -4.06 -1.73
N TYR A 56 6.36 -4.29 -2.08
CA TYR A 56 5.80 -3.85 -3.35
C TYR A 56 4.54 -2.98 -3.20
N TRP A 57 4.28 -2.20 -4.25
CA TRP A 57 3.08 -1.41 -4.51
C TRP A 57 2.65 -1.72 -5.94
N ALA A 58 1.36 -1.95 -6.20
CA ALA A 58 0.93 -2.41 -7.52
C ALA A 58 -0.44 -1.86 -7.94
N THR A 59 -0.56 -1.38 -9.17
CA THR A 59 -1.81 -0.84 -9.71
C THR A 59 -1.89 -1.10 -11.20
N ASN A 60 -3.10 -1.08 -11.74
CA ASN A 60 -3.31 -1.13 -13.18
C ASN A 60 -3.48 0.29 -13.75
N LEU A 61 -3.03 0.48 -14.99
CA LEU A 61 -3.43 1.59 -15.85
C LEU A 61 -4.65 1.18 -16.67
N VAL A 62 -5.68 2.03 -16.68
CA VAL A 62 -6.87 1.88 -17.53
C VAL A 62 -7.01 3.06 -18.50
N PRO A 63 -6.58 2.88 -19.75
CA PRO A 63 -6.67 3.89 -20.80
C PRO A 63 -8.10 4.01 -21.35
N PRO A 64 -8.44 5.12 -22.03
CA PRO A 64 -7.55 6.23 -22.40
C PRO A 64 -7.32 7.24 -21.27
N ALA A 65 -8.06 7.14 -20.17
CA ALA A 65 -8.01 8.10 -19.07
C ALA A 65 -6.68 8.05 -18.29
N GLU A 66 -6.05 6.88 -18.21
CA GLU A 66 -4.80 6.70 -17.45
C GLU A 66 -3.66 6.27 -18.38
N THR A 67 -2.61 7.09 -18.47
CA THR A 67 -1.41 6.83 -19.30
C THR A 67 -0.10 6.89 -18.52
N SER A 68 -0.16 7.28 -17.25
CA SER A 68 1.00 7.38 -16.37
C SER A 68 0.65 7.10 -14.91
N LEU A 69 1.65 6.68 -14.14
CA LEU A 69 1.56 6.39 -12.71
C LEU A 69 2.69 7.05 -11.92
N THR A 70 2.36 7.48 -10.71
CA THR A 70 3.33 7.91 -9.69
C THR A 70 3.11 7.05 -8.43
N PRO A 71 3.81 5.92 -8.27
CA PRO A 71 3.61 5.01 -7.15
C PRO A 71 4.08 5.59 -5.81
N VAL A 72 3.37 5.23 -4.72
CA VAL A 72 3.80 5.53 -3.35
C VAL A 72 4.52 4.31 -2.75
N LEU A 73 5.67 3.99 -3.32
CA LEU A 73 6.47 2.83 -2.94
C LEU A 73 7.32 3.12 -1.69
N ARG A 74 7.13 2.30 -0.65
CA ARG A 74 7.78 2.45 0.66
C ARG A 74 7.93 1.13 1.38
N TRP A 75 8.90 1.04 2.27
CA TRP A 75 9.16 -0.14 3.09
C TRP A 75 9.81 0.23 4.42
N MET A 76 9.51 -0.52 5.48
CA MET A 76 10.27 -0.48 6.72
C MET A 76 11.23 -1.67 6.73
N PHE A 77 12.47 -1.43 6.31
CA PHE A 77 13.54 -2.40 6.37
C PHE A 77 13.99 -2.60 7.82
N VAL A 78 14.20 -3.86 8.22
CA VAL A 78 14.82 -4.22 9.49
C VAL A 78 16.11 -4.94 9.16
N ALA A 79 17.24 -4.38 9.58
CA ALA A 79 18.54 -4.97 9.29
C ALA A 79 18.68 -6.32 10.02
N PRO A 80 18.86 -7.45 9.31
CA PRO A 80 19.00 -8.75 9.95
C PRO A 80 20.34 -8.92 10.67
N THR A 81 21.38 -8.21 10.21
CA THR A 81 22.72 -8.20 10.80
C THR A 81 23.33 -6.80 10.69
N THR A 82 24.45 -6.55 11.37
CA THR A 82 25.22 -5.32 11.16
C THR A 82 26.01 -5.44 9.84
N ASP A 83 25.64 -4.67 8.82
CA ASP A 83 26.24 -4.73 7.48
C ASP A 83 25.92 -3.47 6.65
N THR A 84 26.47 -3.41 5.43
CA THR A 84 26.12 -2.46 4.38
C THR A 84 25.14 -3.12 3.40
N TYR A 85 24.03 -2.42 3.14
CA TYR A 85 22.93 -2.91 2.31
C TYR A 85 22.82 -2.14 1.00
N GLU A 86 22.54 -2.86 -0.09
CA GLU A 86 22.16 -2.30 -1.38
C GLU A 86 20.66 -2.51 -1.60
N CYS A 87 19.95 -1.42 -1.92
CA CYS A 87 18.53 -1.47 -2.25
C CYS A 87 18.31 -0.90 -3.65
N ARG A 88 17.44 -1.56 -4.41
CA ARG A 88 17.06 -1.16 -5.77
C ARG A 88 15.56 -1.04 -5.92
N ILE A 89 15.15 -0.11 -6.79
CA ILE A 89 13.78 -0.06 -7.30
C ILE A 89 13.71 -1.02 -8.47
N SER A 90 12.62 -1.75 -8.56
CA SER A 90 12.35 -2.70 -9.62
C SER A 90 10.90 -2.54 -10.05
N VAL A 91 10.69 -2.52 -11.35
CA VAL A 91 9.39 -2.27 -11.95
C VAL A 91 9.11 -3.39 -12.93
N THR A 92 7.91 -3.96 -12.83
CA THR A 92 7.43 -4.96 -13.77
C THR A 92 6.09 -4.48 -14.28
N SER A 93 6.02 -4.23 -15.59
CA SER A 93 4.77 -3.97 -16.29
C SER A 93 4.40 -5.23 -17.05
N TYR A 94 3.16 -5.67 -16.90
CA TYR A 94 2.60 -6.79 -17.61
C TYR A 94 1.18 -6.42 -18.03
N SER A 95 0.64 -7.14 -18.99
CA SER A 95 -0.77 -7.03 -19.28
C SER A 95 -1.36 -8.41 -19.39
N THR A 96 -2.44 -8.63 -18.66
CA THR A 96 -3.26 -9.82 -18.77
C THR A 96 -4.31 -9.68 -19.88
N ILE A 97 -4.54 -8.44 -20.35
CA ILE A 97 -5.54 -8.08 -21.36
C ILE A 97 -4.99 -6.86 -22.13
N ILE A 98 -4.18 -7.11 -23.16
CA ILE A 98 -4.01 -6.12 -24.22
C ILE A 98 -4.99 -6.54 -25.30
N LYS A 99 -5.94 -5.66 -25.61
CA LYS A 99 -6.86 -5.90 -26.71
C LYS A 99 -6.01 -6.09 -27.99
N ASP A 100 -6.26 -7.17 -28.71
CA ASP A 100 -5.57 -7.54 -29.94
C ASP A 100 -4.11 -8.01 -29.78
N GLY A 101 -3.66 -8.36 -28.56
CA GLY A 101 -2.39 -9.06 -28.33
C GLY A 101 -1.12 -8.25 -28.65
N ARG A 102 -1.24 -6.93 -28.85
CA ARG A 102 -0.09 -6.06 -29.16
C ARG A 102 0.86 -5.90 -27.97
N THR A 103 2.13 -5.62 -28.23
CA THR A 103 3.10 -5.19 -27.20
C THR A 103 3.03 -3.68 -27.01
N VAL A 104 3.28 -3.23 -25.78
CA VAL A 104 3.34 -1.81 -25.41
C VAL A 104 4.63 -1.54 -24.67
N GLY A 105 5.39 -0.56 -25.13
CA GLY A 105 6.55 -0.01 -24.43
C GLY A 105 6.14 0.87 -23.27
N MET A 106 6.71 0.60 -22.10
CA MET A 106 6.61 1.46 -20.91
C MET A 106 7.96 2.12 -20.65
N LYS A 107 7.94 3.37 -20.19
CA LYS A 107 9.13 4.15 -19.83
C LYS A 107 9.12 4.50 -18.36
N ILE A 108 10.29 4.38 -17.74
CA ILE A 108 10.59 4.93 -16.41
C ILE A 108 11.60 6.05 -16.64
N PRO A 109 11.23 7.32 -16.40
CA PRO A 109 12.19 8.42 -16.47
C PRO A 109 13.35 8.21 -15.50
N ALA A 110 14.54 8.68 -15.89
CA ALA A 110 15.68 8.74 -14.96
C ALA A 110 15.36 9.68 -13.79
N GLY A 111 16.04 9.46 -12.65
CA GLY A 111 15.92 10.31 -11.46
C GLY A 111 15.13 9.69 -10.30
N ALA A 112 14.59 8.48 -10.46
CA ALA A 112 14.04 7.74 -9.33
C ALA A 112 15.13 7.39 -8.31
N GLN A 113 14.86 7.64 -7.03
CA GLN A 113 15.81 7.40 -5.93
C GLN A 113 15.12 6.68 -4.77
N ILE A 114 15.91 5.96 -3.97
CA ILE A 114 15.46 5.47 -2.66
C ILE A 114 16.04 6.41 -1.61
N VAL A 115 15.16 7.10 -0.90
CA VAL A 115 15.50 7.89 0.27
C VAL A 115 15.37 7.02 1.52
N ARG A 116 16.35 7.13 2.41
CA ARG A 116 16.35 6.47 3.72
C ARG A 116 16.10 7.50 4.82
N SER A 117 15.27 7.14 5.77
CA SER A 117 15.09 7.89 7.02
C SER A 117 15.07 6.93 8.20
N ARG A 118 15.53 7.41 9.35
CA ARG A 118 15.52 6.68 10.62
C ARG A 118 14.51 7.34 11.56
N TYR A 119 13.77 6.52 12.28
CA TYR A 119 12.75 6.96 13.23
C TYR A 119 12.93 6.21 14.54
N GLY A 120 12.76 6.90 15.67
CA GLY A 120 12.85 6.27 16.99
C GLY A 120 11.76 5.22 17.19
N GLY A 121 10.56 5.49 16.69
CA GLY A 121 9.42 4.56 16.68
C GLY A 121 9.07 4.18 15.25
N ALA A 122 9.04 2.88 14.97
CA ALA A 122 8.70 2.37 13.64
C ALA A 122 8.07 0.98 13.73
N ALA A 123 6.98 0.79 13.02
CA ALA A 123 6.35 -0.50 12.80
C ALA A 123 5.79 -0.59 11.38
N ARG A 124 5.72 -1.81 10.85
CA ARG A 124 4.98 -2.13 9.64
C ARG A 124 4.11 -3.36 9.87
N TRP A 125 3.13 -3.53 9.02
CA TRP A 125 2.28 -4.71 9.02
C TRP A 125 1.79 -5.01 7.60
N THR A 126 1.49 -6.27 7.38
CA THR A 126 0.86 -6.78 6.16
C THR A 126 -0.64 -6.97 6.43
N LEU A 127 -1.43 -7.07 5.37
CA LEU A 127 -2.84 -7.44 5.48
C LEU A 127 -2.91 -8.97 5.35
N PRO A 128 -3.30 -9.73 6.38
CA PRO A 128 -3.34 -11.18 6.31
C PRO A 128 -4.42 -11.63 5.32
N ASP A 129 -4.24 -12.81 4.73
CA ASP A 129 -5.11 -13.38 3.68
C ASP A 129 -6.60 -13.39 4.06
N VAL A 130 -6.89 -13.69 5.33
CA VAL A 130 -8.24 -13.68 5.92
C VAL A 130 -8.95 -12.32 5.84
N SER A 131 -8.23 -11.23 5.56
CA SER A 131 -8.82 -9.90 5.41
C SER A 131 -9.29 -9.60 3.98
N ALA A 132 -9.12 -10.53 3.05
CA ALA A 132 -9.75 -10.44 1.74
C ALA A 132 -11.27 -10.50 1.91
N ALA A 133 -11.98 -9.49 1.39
CA ALA A 133 -13.41 -9.36 1.61
C ALA A 133 -14.08 -8.58 0.47
N VAL A 134 -15.37 -8.84 0.25
CA VAL A 134 -16.22 -8.05 -0.64
C VAL A 134 -16.97 -7.01 0.18
N VAL A 135 -16.89 -5.75 -0.24
CA VAL A 135 -17.65 -4.63 0.33
C VAL A 135 -18.86 -4.36 -0.55
N ALA A 136 -20.04 -4.70 -0.04
CA ALA A 136 -21.31 -4.43 -0.70
C ALA A 136 -21.56 -2.91 -0.81
N ARG A 137 -22.37 -2.52 -1.79
CA ARG A 137 -22.81 -1.13 -1.97
C ARG A 137 -23.40 -0.56 -0.68
N GLY A 138 -23.03 0.68 -0.34
CA GLY A 138 -23.47 1.36 0.87
C GLY A 138 -22.83 0.87 2.16
N SER A 139 -21.95 -0.13 2.11
CA SER A 139 -21.35 -0.76 3.30
C SER A 139 -19.90 -0.29 3.53
N THR A 140 -19.43 -0.43 4.78
CA THR A 140 -18.05 -0.12 5.17
C THR A 140 -17.37 -1.36 5.73
N LEU A 141 -16.20 -1.68 5.20
CA LEU A 141 -15.29 -2.66 5.77
C LEU A 141 -14.27 -1.94 6.67
N THR A 142 -13.94 -2.56 7.79
CA THR A 142 -12.77 -2.21 8.61
C THR A 142 -11.72 -3.29 8.42
N THR A 143 -10.67 -3.00 7.65
CA THR A 143 -9.54 -3.92 7.51
C THR A 143 -8.58 -3.75 8.67
N LEU A 144 -8.10 -4.87 9.20
CA LEU A 144 -6.99 -5.02 10.15
C LEU A 144 -6.84 -3.88 11.17
N GLY A 145 -7.06 -4.20 12.43
CA GLY A 145 -6.47 -3.37 13.47
C GLY A 145 -4.98 -3.72 13.65
N GLN A 146 -4.11 -2.74 13.74
CA GLN A 146 -2.74 -2.89 14.25
C GLN A 146 -2.57 -2.01 15.48
N THR A 147 -1.96 -2.54 16.54
CA THR A 147 -1.63 -1.71 17.70
C THR A 147 -0.23 -1.11 17.52
N TYR A 148 -0.11 0.19 17.75
CA TYR A 148 1.14 0.92 17.70
C TYR A 148 1.30 1.79 18.94
N ALA A 149 2.48 1.76 19.55
CA ALA A 149 2.87 2.61 20.66
C ALA A 149 3.89 3.63 20.14
N PRO A 150 3.50 4.91 19.99
CA PRO A 150 4.45 5.97 19.67
C PRO A 150 5.54 6.07 20.73
N VAL A 151 6.76 6.40 20.29
CA VAL A 151 7.86 6.70 21.20
C VAL A 151 8.25 8.17 21.04
N GLY A 152 8.72 8.79 22.12
CA GLY A 152 9.07 10.21 22.13
C GLY A 152 7.85 11.14 22.17
N SER A 153 8.06 12.39 21.75
CA SER A 153 7.05 13.46 21.71
C SER A 153 6.71 13.95 20.31
N GLY A 154 7.44 13.48 19.28
CA GLY A 154 7.23 13.92 17.91
C GLY A 154 5.94 13.40 17.27
N ARG A 155 5.62 13.97 16.11
CA ARG A 155 4.46 13.60 15.30
C ARG A 155 4.56 12.15 14.82
N THR A 156 3.46 11.42 14.93
CA THR A 156 3.31 10.08 14.36
C THR A 156 2.69 10.16 12.97
N THR A 157 3.30 9.51 12.00
CA THR A 157 2.78 9.34 10.64
C THR A 157 2.38 7.89 10.44
N VAL A 158 1.13 7.67 10.04
CA VAL A 158 0.58 6.36 9.69
C VAL A 158 0.24 6.36 8.22
N VAL A 159 0.61 5.30 7.50
CA VAL A 159 0.23 5.12 6.10
C VAL A 159 -0.30 3.71 5.91
N GLN A 160 -1.48 3.56 5.30
CA GLN A 160 -2.10 2.26 5.00
C GLN A 160 -2.63 2.21 3.56
N ASP A 161 -2.44 1.07 2.89
CA ASP A 161 -2.84 0.82 1.51
C ASP A 161 -3.95 -0.24 1.44
N ALA A 162 -5.01 0.06 0.69
CA ALA A 162 -5.98 -0.94 0.23
C ALA A 162 -5.74 -1.28 -1.24
N GLN A 163 -5.71 -2.56 -1.57
CA GLN A 163 -5.72 -3.05 -2.96
C GLN A 163 -7.16 -3.42 -3.31
N LEU A 164 -7.72 -2.72 -4.28
CA LEU A 164 -9.15 -2.72 -4.55
C LEU A 164 -9.44 -3.11 -6.00
N THR A 165 -10.57 -3.81 -6.19
CA THR A 165 -11.11 -4.11 -7.52
C THR A 165 -12.62 -4.00 -7.51
N THR A 166 -13.17 -3.35 -8.53
CA THR A 166 -14.62 -3.37 -8.75
C THR A 166 -15.05 -4.73 -9.30
N CYS A 167 -16.05 -5.34 -8.67
CA CYS A 167 -16.65 -6.58 -9.14
C CYS A 167 -17.47 -6.32 -10.41
N LYS A 168 -16.94 -6.72 -11.56
CA LYS A 168 -17.66 -6.64 -12.85
C LYS A 168 -18.68 -7.78 -12.99
N PRO A 169 -19.64 -7.69 -13.93
CA PRO A 169 -20.52 -8.81 -14.28
C PRO A 169 -19.72 -10.09 -14.56
N ALA A 170 -20.20 -11.22 -14.02
CA ALA A 170 -19.55 -12.53 -14.17
C ALA A 170 -18.04 -12.54 -13.84
N SER A 171 -17.63 -11.69 -12.89
CA SER A 171 -16.26 -11.66 -12.40
C SER A 171 -15.87 -12.99 -11.74
N SER A 172 -14.68 -13.50 -12.06
CA SER A 172 -14.13 -14.72 -11.46
C SER A 172 -13.52 -14.50 -10.07
N ILE A 173 -13.31 -13.25 -9.66
CA ILE A 173 -12.65 -12.90 -8.38
C ILE A 173 -13.63 -12.52 -7.27
N CYS A 174 -14.86 -12.14 -7.61
CA CYS A 174 -15.90 -11.76 -6.65
C CYS A 174 -17.28 -11.73 -7.32
N SER A 175 -18.33 -11.99 -6.55
CA SER A 175 -19.72 -12.04 -7.02
C SER A 175 -20.45 -10.69 -6.84
N GLY A 176 -21.65 -10.59 -7.41
CA GLY A 176 -22.57 -9.46 -7.22
C GLY A 176 -22.36 -8.26 -8.15
N GLY A 177 -21.39 -8.32 -9.07
CA GLY A 177 -21.23 -7.32 -10.12
C GLY A 177 -22.37 -7.35 -11.15
N THR A 178 -22.80 -6.17 -11.61
CA THR A 178 -23.91 -5.99 -12.57
C THR A 178 -23.54 -5.02 -13.68
N SER A 179 -24.24 -5.11 -14.82
CA SER A 179 -24.03 -4.21 -15.96
C SER A 179 -24.65 -2.82 -15.76
N ALA A 180 -25.44 -2.64 -14.69
CA ALA A 180 -26.03 -1.35 -14.34
C ALA A 180 -24.99 -0.31 -13.89
N TYR A 181 -23.81 -0.77 -13.45
CA TYR A 181 -22.71 0.08 -13.02
C TYR A 181 -21.43 -0.22 -13.79
N THR A 182 -20.74 0.82 -14.22
CA THR A 182 -19.44 0.74 -14.92
C THR A 182 -18.24 0.80 -13.96
N GLY A 183 -18.49 0.93 -12.66
CA GLY A 183 -17.47 1.10 -11.64
C GLY A 183 -18.04 1.11 -10.22
N THR A 184 -17.20 1.55 -9.29
CA THR A 184 -17.52 1.76 -7.87
C THR A 184 -16.93 3.07 -7.41
N GLN A 185 -17.72 3.85 -6.67
CA GLN A 185 -17.25 5.01 -5.91
C GLN A 185 -16.87 4.56 -4.51
N VAL A 186 -15.64 4.86 -4.10
CA VAL A 186 -15.06 4.34 -2.85
C VAL A 186 -14.54 5.49 -2.01
N GLU A 187 -14.77 5.42 -0.70
CA GLU A 187 -14.12 6.24 0.30
C GLU A 187 -13.17 5.38 1.13
N THR A 188 -11.96 5.86 1.40
CA THR A 188 -11.00 5.21 2.31
C THR A 188 -10.46 6.19 3.33
N TRP A 189 -10.23 5.75 4.57
CA TRP A 189 -9.59 6.55 5.60
C TRP A 189 -8.99 5.67 6.70
N ILE A 190 -8.05 6.22 7.46
CA ILE A 190 -7.47 5.56 8.64
C ILE A 190 -8.17 6.09 9.88
N GLU A 191 -8.49 5.20 10.83
CA GLU A 191 -8.89 5.55 12.19
C GLU A 191 -7.82 5.10 13.18
N ALA A 192 -7.55 5.95 14.16
CA ALA A 192 -6.75 5.62 15.33
C ALA A 192 -7.64 5.67 16.57
N GLN A 193 -7.82 4.53 17.24
CA GLN A 193 -8.48 4.45 18.54
C GLN A 193 -7.42 4.46 19.64
N PRO A 194 -7.29 5.52 20.44
CA PRO A 194 -6.40 5.54 21.61
C PRO A 194 -6.78 4.43 22.60
N GLN A 195 -5.77 3.72 23.12
CA GLN A 195 -5.93 2.54 23.97
C GLN A 195 -4.97 2.54 25.16
N LYS A 196 -5.44 1.99 26.29
CA LYS A 196 -4.60 1.64 27.44
C LYS A 196 -3.76 0.40 27.14
N SER A 197 -2.80 0.09 28.01
CA SER A 197 -1.94 -1.09 27.91
C SER A 197 -2.69 -2.44 27.96
N ASP A 198 -3.91 -2.46 28.49
CA ASP A 198 -4.81 -3.64 28.49
C ASP A 198 -5.65 -3.75 27.20
N GLY A 199 -5.71 -2.70 26.37
CA GLY A 199 -6.41 -2.67 25.09
C GLY A 199 -7.76 -1.97 25.14
N THR A 200 -8.22 -1.58 26.32
CA THR A 200 -9.43 -0.76 26.48
C THR A 200 -9.23 0.63 25.89
N ALA A 201 -10.30 1.22 25.36
CA ALA A 201 -10.26 2.59 24.85
C ALA A 201 -10.02 3.59 25.99
N CYS A 202 -9.20 4.62 25.76
CA CYS A 202 -8.99 5.73 26.70
C CYS A 202 -9.09 7.12 26.07
N GLY A 203 -9.63 7.21 24.86
CA GLY A 203 -9.88 8.46 24.16
C GLY A 203 -10.85 8.26 23.00
N SER A 204 -11.27 9.35 22.39
CA SER A 204 -12.12 9.30 21.19
C SER A 204 -11.32 8.80 19.98
N VAL A 205 -12.01 8.14 19.04
CA VAL A 205 -11.42 7.78 17.75
C VAL A 205 -10.95 9.05 17.03
N VAL A 206 -9.69 9.05 16.60
CA VAL A 206 -9.16 10.07 15.69
C VAL A 206 -9.36 9.57 14.26
N LYS A 207 -10.22 10.26 13.52
CA LYS A 207 -10.50 9.96 12.12
C LYS A 207 -9.56 10.75 11.21
N GLY A 208 -8.86 10.05 10.33
CA GLY A 208 -8.03 10.66 9.29
C GLY A 208 -8.83 11.25 8.12
N PRO A 209 -8.13 11.92 7.19
CA PRO A 209 -8.76 12.46 5.98
C PRO A 209 -9.37 11.33 5.14
N VAL A 210 -10.53 11.60 4.56
CA VAL A 210 -11.20 10.69 3.62
C VAL A 210 -10.64 10.91 2.23
N SER A 211 -10.14 9.84 1.62
CA SER A 211 -9.74 9.81 0.21
C SER A 211 -10.87 9.19 -0.61
N THR A 212 -11.22 9.80 -1.74
CA THR A 212 -12.24 9.31 -2.65
C THR A 212 -11.61 8.73 -3.91
N TRP A 213 -12.20 7.65 -4.42
CA TRP A 213 -11.71 6.93 -5.60
C TRP A 213 -12.88 6.53 -6.50
N SER A 214 -12.70 6.66 -7.81
CA SER A 214 -13.60 6.09 -8.81
C SER A 214 -12.89 4.94 -9.50
N ILE A 215 -13.36 3.70 -9.29
CA ILE A 215 -12.71 2.49 -9.80
C ILE A 215 -13.61 1.85 -10.86
N SER A 216 -13.20 1.89 -12.12
CA SER A 216 -13.95 1.27 -13.21
C SER A 216 -13.89 -0.27 -13.15
N THR A 217 -14.86 -0.95 -13.76
CA THR A 217 -14.86 -2.42 -13.92
C THR A 217 -13.70 -2.93 -14.78
N ALA A 218 -13.10 -2.07 -15.59
CA ALA A 218 -11.91 -2.39 -16.36
C ALA A 218 -10.64 -2.40 -15.48
N LYS A 219 -10.63 -1.72 -14.33
CA LYS A 219 -9.46 -1.63 -13.45
C LYS A 219 -9.35 -2.85 -12.54
N HIS A 220 -8.34 -3.68 -12.80
CA HIS A 220 -8.15 -4.90 -12.01
C HIS A 220 -7.54 -4.63 -10.64
N HIS A 221 -6.55 -3.76 -10.49
CA HIS A 221 -6.05 -3.31 -9.19
C HIS A 221 -6.00 -1.79 -9.12
N GLN A 222 -6.57 -1.24 -8.05
CA GLN A 222 -6.37 0.12 -7.58
C GLN A 222 -5.70 0.06 -6.22
N THR A 223 -4.51 0.66 -6.06
CA THR A 223 -3.97 0.95 -4.73
C THR A 223 -4.55 2.25 -4.21
N ALA A 224 -5.32 2.19 -3.13
CA ALA A 224 -5.77 3.34 -2.37
C ALA A 224 -4.84 3.58 -1.18
N THR A 225 -3.90 4.51 -1.33
CA THR A 225 -2.96 4.90 -0.27
C THR A 225 -3.58 5.99 0.62
N ASN A 226 -3.59 5.75 1.93
CA ASN A 226 -4.14 6.63 2.94
C ASN A 226 -3.06 7.04 3.93
N SER A 227 -3.11 8.28 4.41
CA SER A 227 -2.19 8.78 5.44
C SER A 227 -2.95 9.43 6.58
N LEU A 228 -2.47 9.23 7.80
CA LEU A 228 -2.96 9.87 9.01
C LEU A 228 -1.75 10.41 9.78
N TYR A 229 -1.80 11.69 10.14
CA TYR A 229 -0.81 12.34 10.97
C TYR A 229 -1.42 12.61 12.35
N LEU A 230 -0.69 12.25 13.40
CA LEU A 230 -1.16 12.33 14.78
C LEU A 230 -0.12 13.02 15.64
N GLU A 231 -0.55 14.07 16.32
CA GLU A 231 0.17 14.65 17.45
C GLU A 231 -0.11 13.85 18.71
N LYS A 232 0.87 13.79 19.63
CA LYS A 232 0.74 13.02 20.88
C LYS A 232 -0.49 13.45 21.70
N ALA A 233 -0.82 14.74 21.71
CA ALA A 233 -1.99 15.28 22.41
C ALA A 233 -3.32 14.67 21.91
N GLN A 234 -3.40 14.24 20.65
CA GLN A 234 -4.61 13.62 20.09
C GLN A 234 -4.84 12.20 20.63
N LEU A 235 -3.87 11.63 21.35
CA LEU A 235 -3.99 10.31 21.97
C LEU A 235 -4.51 10.36 23.41
N SER A 236 -4.83 11.53 23.97
CA SER A 236 -5.41 11.65 25.33
C SER A 236 -4.60 10.92 26.40
N ASP A 237 -3.26 11.05 26.35
CA ASP A 237 -2.29 10.35 27.21
C ASP A 237 -2.33 8.82 27.15
N CYS A 238 -3.07 8.24 26.20
CA CYS A 238 -3.06 6.81 25.96
C CYS A 238 -1.67 6.35 25.48
N PRO A 239 -1.12 5.28 26.06
CA PRO A 239 0.22 4.80 25.71
C PRO A 239 0.32 4.20 24.30
N ARG A 240 -0.82 3.84 23.69
CA ARG A 240 -0.88 3.22 22.36
C ARG A 240 -2.19 3.51 21.66
N MET A 241 -2.28 3.09 20.41
CA MET A 241 -3.49 3.20 19.60
C MET A 241 -3.69 1.98 18.70
N ARG A 242 -4.96 1.67 18.43
CA ARG A 242 -5.37 0.73 17.40
C ARG A 242 -5.61 1.47 16.09
N LEU A 243 -4.80 1.18 15.10
CA LEU A 243 -4.88 1.73 13.75
C LEU A 243 -5.70 0.79 12.87
N SER A 244 -6.73 1.30 12.22
CA SER A 244 -7.57 0.53 11.30
C SER A 244 -7.81 1.30 10.00
N LEU A 245 -7.81 0.60 8.87
CA LEU A 245 -8.19 1.17 7.58
C LEU A 245 -9.67 0.90 7.32
N LYS A 246 -10.42 1.95 6.99
CA LYS A 246 -11.81 1.88 6.59
C LYS A 246 -11.91 1.97 5.08
N ILE A 247 -12.79 1.16 4.51
CA ILE A 247 -13.05 1.11 3.07
C ILE A 247 -14.57 1.08 2.91
N ARG A 248 -15.15 2.14 2.37
CA ARG A 248 -16.58 2.25 2.14
C ARG A 248 -16.87 2.23 0.65
N ASN A 249 -17.73 1.31 0.24
CA ASN A 249 -18.35 1.36 -1.06
C ASN A 249 -19.53 2.34 -0.98
N VAL A 250 -19.35 3.54 -1.51
CA VAL A 250 -20.38 4.59 -1.48
C VAL A 250 -21.49 4.23 -2.47
N ASP A 251 -21.11 3.90 -3.70
CA ASP A 251 -22.04 3.61 -4.78
C ASP A 251 -21.42 2.71 -5.86
N GLY A 252 -22.25 2.06 -6.66
CA GLY A 252 -21.83 1.20 -7.77
C GLY A 252 -21.79 -0.29 -7.46
N ASN A 253 -20.97 -1.03 -8.22
CA ASN A 253 -20.82 -2.47 -8.03
C ASN A 253 -20.10 -2.81 -6.71
N PRO A 254 -20.21 -4.06 -6.19
CA PRO A 254 -19.43 -4.50 -5.04
C PRO A 254 -17.92 -4.35 -5.26
N LEU A 255 -17.17 -4.20 -4.17
CA LEU A 255 -15.74 -3.93 -4.19
C LEU A 255 -14.97 -5.07 -3.53
N GLN A 256 -14.11 -5.76 -4.26
CA GLN A 256 -13.18 -6.71 -3.69
C GLN A 256 -11.99 -5.98 -3.06
N VAL A 257 -11.69 -6.32 -1.82
CA VAL A 257 -10.44 -5.96 -1.14
C VAL A 257 -9.51 -7.16 -1.21
N HIS A 258 -8.33 -6.97 -1.80
CA HIS A 258 -7.31 -8.01 -1.86
C HIS A 258 -6.48 -8.00 -0.59
N ALA A 259 -6.36 -9.16 0.05
CA ALA A 259 -5.29 -9.39 1.01
C ALA A 259 -3.93 -9.42 0.30
N GLY A 260 -2.84 -9.15 1.04
CA GLY A 260 -1.51 -9.03 0.45
C GLY A 260 -1.07 -10.31 -0.27
N TRP A 261 -0.62 -10.23 -1.51
CA TRP A 261 0.01 -11.37 -2.17
C TRP A 261 1.52 -11.30 -1.96
N VAL A 262 2.10 -12.20 -1.17
CA VAL A 262 3.55 -12.24 -0.99
C VAL A 262 4.21 -12.85 -2.24
N LEU A 263 5.11 -12.11 -2.90
CA LEU A 263 5.90 -12.62 -4.02
C LEU A 263 7.28 -13.06 -3.53
N GLY A 264 7.40 -14.34 -3.16
CA GLY A 264 8.62 -14.89 -2.58
C GLY A 264 8.94 -14.21 -1.25
N ARG A 265 9.98 -13.37 -1.22
CA ARG A 265 10.44 -12.67 -0.01
C ARG A 265 10.10 -11.17 -0.02
N VAL A 266 9.29 -10.73 -0.98
CA VAL A 266 8.81 -9.35 -1.08
C VAL A 266 7.43 -9.26 -0.45
N ALA A 267 7.33 -8.59 0.68
CA ALA A 267 6.06 -8.46 1.40
C ALA A 267 5.12 -7.46 0.74
N ALA A 268 3.83 -7.73 0.85
CA ALA A 268 2.81 -6.70 0.65
C ALA A 268 2.84 -5.78 1.87
N THR A 269 3.63 -4.70 1.83
CA THR A 269 3.51 -3.68 2.88
C THR A 269 2.16 -3.00 2.74
N ARG A 270 1.27 -3.21 3.72
CA ARG A 270 -0.09 -2.66 3.72
C ARG A 270 -0.28 -1.59 4.75
N GLY A 271 0.59 -1.52 5.76
CA GLY A 271 0.67 -0.32 6.57
C GLY A 271 2.00 -0.16 7.29
N LEU A 272 2.23 1.07 7.71
CA LEU A 272 3.35 1.46 8.54
C LEU A 272 2.96 2.62 9.46
N ALA A 273 3.63 2.70 10.59
CA ALA A 273 3.61 3.85 11.48
C ALA A 273 5.05 4.22 11.84
N VAL A 274 5.34 5.52 11.84
CA VAL A 274 6.63 6.07 12.27
C VAL A 274 6.39 7.27 13.19
N THR A 275 7.21 7.42 14.22
CA THR A 275 7.20 8.60 15.10
C THR A 275 8.52 9.34 14.97
N ALA A 276 8.45 10.64 14.69
CA ALA A 276 9.63 11.49 14.69
C ALA A 276 10.23 11.53 16.11
N GLY A 277 11.55 11.35 16.18
CA GLY A 277 12.32 11.47 17.43
C GLY A 277 12.46 12.92 17.86
#